data_AF-W1UVP5-F1
#
_entry.id   AF-W1UVP5-F1
#
_cell.length_a   1.000
_cell.length_b   1.000
_cell.length_c   1.000
_cell.angle_alpha   90.00
_cell.angle_beta   90.00
_cell.angle_gamma   90.00
#
_symmetry.space_group_name_H-M   'P 1'
#
loop_
_entity.id
_entity.type
_entity.pdbx_description
1 polymer ?
#
loop_
_entity_poly.entity_id
_entity_poly.type
_entity_poly.pdbx_seq_one_letter_code
_entity_poly.pdbx_strand_id
1 'polypeptide(L)'
;MRGKHIIVAVSAGIAAYKAIEVVSRLRKKGAEVKVVMTQNATHIASPLTFGEISGHPVALDMFEQVHQWDVEHIALATWADAYVVVPATANVIGKIYAGIADDMLTTTIMATTAPKYLCPAMNTEMYNNPITQRNLEGLRSLGYHIMDPAEGWLACGITGVGRLPEPEAIVDWLEAKMCSTNELEGTTILVTAGGTQESIDPVRYIGNRSSGKMGYAIAEQAA
;
A
#
# COMPACT_ATOMS: atom_id res chain seq x y z
N MET A 1 -4.43 -9.45 7.84
CA MET A 1 -2.98 -9.14 7.99
C MET A 1 -2.22 -9.82 9.16
N ARG A 2 -2.86 -10.65 10.00
CA ARG A 2 -2.22 -11.21 11.22
C ARG A 2 -0.96 -12.02 10.92
N GLY A 3 0.14 -11.72 11.63
CA GLY A 3 1.40 -12.47 11.54
C GLY A 3 2.23 -12.19 10.29
N LYS A 4 1.86 -11.17 9.49
CA LYS A 4 2.67 -10.70 8.36
C LYS A 4 3.67 -9.65 8.85
N HIS A 5 4.91 -9.77 8.40
CA HIS A 5 5.95 -8.76 8.57
C HIS A 5 5.95 -7.81 7.37
N ILE A 6 5.62 -6.53 7.59
CA ILE A 6 5.47 -5.55 6.52
C ILE A 6 6.47 -4.42 6.71
N ILE A 7 7.25 -4.13 5.67
CA ILE A 7 7.99 -2.87 5.63
C ILE A 7 7.11 -1.81 4.97
N VAL A 8 6.89 -0.71 5.70
CA VAL A 8 6.30 0.51 5.16
C VAL A 8 7.42 1.51 4.90
N ALA A 9 7.71 1.71 3.62
CA ALA A 9 8.72 2.60 3.11
C ALA A 9 8.12 3.96 2.71
N VAL A 10 8.60 5.04 3.30
CA VAL A 10 8.02 6.38 3.16
C VAL A 10 8.97 7.28 2.37
N SER A 11 8.54 7.73 1.19
CA SER A 11 9.29 8.70 0.39
C SER A 11 8.75 10.13 0.53
N ALA A 12 9.55 11.10 0.10
CA ALA A 12 9.33 12.53 0.34
C ALA A 12 8.25 13.16 -0.56
N GLY A 13 6.98 12.81 -0.32
CA GLY A 13 5.82 13.49 -0.90
C GLY A 13 4.97 14.12 0.20
N ILE A 14 4.22 15.19 -0.11
CA ILE A 14 3.35 15.85 0.87
C ILE A 14 2.35 14.89 1.53
N ALA A 15 1.99 13.80 0.84
CA ALA A 15 1.11 12.75 1.37
C ALA A 15 1.79 11.80 2.38
N ALA A 16 3.07 12.01 2.75
CA ALA A 16 3.78 11.17 3.72
C ALA A 16 3.08 11.10 5.10
N TYR A 17 2.38 12.16 5.51
CA TYR A 17 1.61 12.13 6.77
C TYR A 17 0.49 11.07 6.74
N LYS A 18 -0.09 10.76 5.57
CA LYS A 18 -1.12 9.72 5.42
C LYS A 18 -0.55 8.32 5.65
N ALA A 19 0.74 8.11 5.42
CA ALA A 19 1.38 6.82 5.67
C ALA A 19 1.38 6.46 7.17
N ILE A 20 1.31 7.45 8.07
CA ILE A 20 1.16 7.20 9.52
C ILE A 20 -0.13 6.42 9.80
N GLU A 21 -1.24 6.80 9.15
CA GLU A 21 -2.51 6.10 9.30
C GLU A 21 -2.47 4.70 8.66
N VAL A 22 -1.77 4.55 7.53
CA VAL A 22 -1.54 3.23 6.92
C VAL A 22 -0.82 2.29 7.91
N VAL A 23 0.27 2.74 8.54
CA VAL A 23 0.98 1.96 9.57
C VAL A 23 0.06 1.61 10.74
N SER A 24 -0.70 2.59 11.25
CA SER A 24 -1.64 2.38 12.36
C SER A 24 -2.70 1.31 12.02
N ARG A 25 -3.27 1.38 10.82
CA ARG A 25 -4.29 0.43 10.35
C ARG A 25 -3.72 -0.97 10.12
N LEU A 26 -2.55 -1.09 9.51
CA LEU A 26 -1.87 -2.39 9.34
C LEU A 26 -1.62 -3.08 10.68
N ARG A 27 -1.13 -2.35 11.68
CA ARG A 27 -0.96 -2.89 13.05
C ARG A 27 -2.27 -3.28 13.70
N LYS A 28 -3.32 -2.47 13.56
CA LYS A 28 -4.67 -2.83 14.06
C LYS A 28 -5.22 -4.10 13.41
N LYS A 29 -4.86 -4.38 12.14
CA LYS A 29 -5.16 -5.65 11.45
C LYS A 29 -4.18 -6.79 11.79
N GLY A 30 -3.25 -6.58 12.71
CA GLY A 30 -2.35 -7.60 13.28
C GLY A 30 -1.04 -7.83 12.52
N ALA A 31 -0.66 -6.95 11.60
CA ALA A 31 0.68 -6.98 11.00
C ALA A 31 1.74 -6.48 11.99
N GLU A 32 2.95 -7.03 11.92
CA GLU A 32 4.14 -6.40 12.47
C GLU A 32 4.71 -5.46 11.41
N VAL A 33 4.94 -4.20 11.77
CA VAL A 33 5.31 -3.17 10.79
C VAL A 33 6.62 -2.53 11.20
N LYS A 34 7.60 -2.54 10.31
CA LYS A 34 8.81 -1.72 10.42
C LYS A 34 8.77 -0.62 9.37
N VAL A 35 9.30 0.55 9.73
CA VAL A 35 9.26 1.72 8.85
C VAL A 35 10.66 2.03 8.35
N VAL A 36 10.75 2.25 7.05
CA VAL A 36 11.94 2.80 6.39
C VAL A 36 11.55 4.16 5.83
N MET A 37 12.37 5.19 5.99
CA MET A 37 12.10 6.49 5.38
C MET A 37 13.30 6.98 4.58
N THR A 38 13.04 7.68 3.47
CA THR A 38 14.09 8.52 2.87
C THR A 38 14.40 9.69 3.79
N GLN A 39 15.64 10.18 3.80
CA GLN A 39 16.00 11.37 4.59
C GLN A 39 15.10 12.57 4.28
N ASN A 40 14.75 12.78 3.01
CA ASN A 40 13.86 13.87 2.60
C ASN A 40 12.42 13.74 3.17
N ALA A 41 11.95 12.52 3.47
CA ALA A 41 10.62 12.32 4.04
C ALA A 41 10.53 12.80 5.49
N THR A 42 11.66 12.84 6.21
CA THR A 42 11.73 13.29 7.61
C THR A 42 11.38 14.77 7.78
N HIS A 43 11.53 15.57 6.71
CA HIS A 43 11.12 16.97 6.68
C HIS A 43 9.59 17.16 6.57
N ILE A 44 8.84 16.11 6.23
CA ILE A 44 7.39 16.15 6.04
C ILE A 44 6.68 15.46 7.19
N ALA A 45 7.21 14.32 7.64
CA ALA A 45 6.66 13.54 8.74
C ALA A 45 7.78 13.05 9.66
N SER A 46 7.56 13.10 10.96
CA SER A 46 8.60 12.79 11.96
C SER A 46 8.87 11.28 12.04
N PRO A 47 10.15 10.84 11.99
CA PRO A 47 10.53 9.46 12.30
C PRO A 47 10.06 9.02 13.68
N LEU A 48 10.05 9.92 14.68
CA LEU A 48 9.56 9.61 16.03
C LEU A 48 8.10 9.14 15.99
N THR A 49 7.24 9.83 15.23
CA THR A 49 5.83 9.45 15.11
C THR A 49 5.67 8.08 14.46
N PHE A 50 6.45 7.78 13.43
CA PHE A 50 6.45 6.44 12.84
C PHE A 50 6.99 5.38 13.81
N GLY A 51 7.99 5.72 14.63
CA GLY A 51 8.51 4.81 15.65
C GLY A 51 7.46 4.44 16.70
N GLU A 52 6.79 5.45 17.27
CA GLU A 52 5.70 5.25 18.25
C GLU A 52 4.52 4.46 17.66
N ILE A 53 4.11 4.80 16.44
CA ILE A 53 2.97 4.13 15.79
C ILE A 53 3.33 2.73 15.30
N SER A 54 4.58 2.46 14.91
CA SER A 54 5.03 1.14 14.47
C SER A 54 5.39 0.22 15.65
N GLY A 55 5.88 0.79 16.76
CA GLY A 55 6.46 0.05 17.89
C GLY A 55 7.92 -0.38 17.66
N HIS A 56 8.58 0.11 16.61
CA HIS A 56 9.95 -0.23 16.25
C HIS A 56 10.76 1.03 15.88
N PRO A 57 12.10 0.98 15.97
CA PRO A 57 12.95 2.03 15.39
C PRO A 57 12.67 2.21 13.90
N VAL A 58 12.83 3.44 13.42
CA VAL A 58 12.69 3.79 12.00
C VAL A 58 14.06 3.78 11.35
N ALA A 59 14.22 3.00 10.27
CA ALA A 59 15.46 2.95 9.51
C ALA A 59 15.53 4.14 8.54
N LEU A 60 16.59 4.94 8.64
CA LEU A 60 16.76 6.19 7.89
C LEU A 60 18.02 6.21 7.01
N ASP A 61 19.15 5.75 7.54
CA ASP A 61 20.46 5.85 6.90
C ASP A 61 21.15 4.47 6.87
N MET A 62 21.78 4.16 5.73
CA MET A 62 22.54 2.92 5.54
C MET A 62 23.81 2.86 6.42
N PHE A 63 24.29 4.01 6.88
CA PHE A 63 25.57 4.16 7.58
C PHE A 63 25.43 4.56 9.05
N GLU A 64 24.21 4.55 9.60
CA GLU A 64 24.02 4.76 11.02
C GLU A 64 24.73 3.67 11.82
N GLN A 65 25.26 4.00 13.00
CA GLN A 65 26.01 3.05 13.82
C GLN A 65 25.07 1.95 14.33
N VAL A 66 25.02 0.83 13.60
CA VAL A 66 24.19 -0.31 13.96
C VAL A 66 24.71 -0.93 15.27
N HIS A 67 23.81 -1.09 16.25
CA HIS A 67 24.15 -1.68 17.55
C HIS A 67 24.34 -3.21 17.49
N GLN A 68 23.91 -3.85 16.40
CA GLN A 68 24.08 -5.28 16.10
C GLN A 68 24.89 -5.43 14.80
N TRP A 69 25.76 -6.45 14.73
CA TRP A 69 26.58 -6.79 13.55
C TRP A 69 25.76 -7.42 12.41
N ASP A 70 24.57 -6.89 12.13
CA ASP A 70 23.75 -7.26 10.99
C ASP A 70 23.76 -6.12 9.96
N VAL A 71 23.86 -6.50 8.68
CA VAL A 71 23.71 -5.55 7.58
C VAL A 71 22.23 -5.17 7.50
N GLU A 72 21.87 -4.03 8.09
CA GLU A 72 20.48 -3.66 8.40
C GLU A 72 19.52 -3.75 7.20
N HIS A 73 19.92 -3.24 6.02
CA HIS A 73 19.08 -3.33 4.82
C HIS A 73 18.83 -4.77 4.37
N ILE A 74 19.77 -5.70 4.58
CA ILE A 74 19.57 -7.13 4.29
C ILE A 74 18.69 -7.78 5.35
N ALA A 75 18.88 -7.43 6.62
CA ALA A 75 18.04 -7.91 7.72
C ALA A 75 16.58 -7.49 7.52
N LEU A 76 16.34 -6.23 7.17
CA LEU A 76 15.01 -5.71 6.80
C LEU A 76 14.45 -6.41 5.57
N ALA A 77 15.24 -6.54 4.51
CA ALA A 77 14.82 -7.18 3.26
C ALA A 77 14.41 -8.66 3.46
N THR A 78 15.11 -9.38 4.33
CA THR A 78 14.86 -10.79 4.64
C THR A 78 13.69 -10.96 5.63
N TRP A 79 13.50 -9.98 6.52
CA TRP A 79 12.43 -10.00 7.51
C TRP A 79 11.05 -9.78 6.89
N ALA A 80 10.96 -9.01 5.82
CA ALA A 80 9.69 -8.61 5.21
C ALA A 80 8.99 -9.74 4.43
N ASP A 81 7.70 -9.95 4.70
CA ASP A 81 6.78 -10.69 3.82
C ASP A 81 6.21 -9.81 2.70
N ALA A 82 6.26 -8.48 2.88
CA ALA A 82 5.87 -7.49 1.87
C ALA A 82 6.63 -6.17 2.07
N TYR A 83 6.95 -5.52 0.95
CA TYR A 83 7.59 -4.21 0.94
C TYR A 83 6.69 -3.18 0.27
N VAL A 84 6.18 -2.21 1.04
CA VAL A 84 5.18 -1.24 0.59
C VAL A 84 5.77 0.17 0.59
N VAL A 85 5.83 0.82 -0.57
CA VAL A 85 6.24 2.23 -0.68
C VAL A 85 5.01 3.14 -0.71
N VAL A 86 4.83 3.94 0.34
CA VAL A 86 3.70 4.85 0.50
C VAL A 86 4.10 6.16 1.20
N PRO A 87 3.94 7.33 0.54
CA PRO A 87 3.77 7.49 -0.91
C PRO A 87 5.03 7.05 -1.67
N ALA A 88 4.85 6.56 -2.90
CA ALA A 88 5.91 6.38 -3.89
C ALA A 88 6.01 7.62 -4.78
N THR A 89 7.02 8.44 -4.55
CA THR A 89 7.29 9.64 -5.37
C THR A 89 7.88 9.26 -6.73
N ALA A 90 7.75 10.15 -7.72
CA ALA A 90 8.37 9.95 -9.03
C ALA A 90 9.88 9.68 -8.96
N ASN A 91 10.58 10.32 -8.01
CA ASN A 91 12.00 10.11 -7.76
C ASN A 91 12.30 8.66 -7.34
N VAL A 92 11.59 8.15 -6.33
CA VAL A 92 11.78 6.77 -5.86
C VAL A 92 11.39 5.76 -6.93
N ILE A 93 10.29 5.99 -7.66
CA ILE A 93 9.88 5.14 -8.79
C ILE A 93 10.98 5.12 -9.88
N GLY A 94 11.55 6.28 -10.21
CA GLY A 94 12.64 6.39 -11.17
C GLY A 94 13.90 5.64 -10.73
N LYS A 95 14.30 5.79 -9.46
CA LYS A 95 15.44 5.07 -8.88
C LYS A 95 15.25 3.56 -8.92
N ILE A 96 14.09 3.06 -8.48
CA ILE A 96 13.78 1.63 -8.48
C ILE A 96 13.85 1.08 -9.90
N TYR A 97 13.20 1.73 -10.87
CA TYR A 97 13.18 1.25 -12.26
C TYR A 97 14.56 1.28 -12.92
N ALA A 98 15.40 2.27 -12.59
CA ALA A 98 16.76 2.39 -13.10
C ALA A 98 17.77 1.49 -12.36
N GLY A 99 17.36 0.79 -11.29
CA GLY A 99 18.27 -0.02 -10.48
C GLY A 99 19.23 0.81 -9.60
N ILE A 100 18.82 2.00 -9.18
CA ILE A 100 19.60 2.85 -8.27
C ILE A 100 19.21 2.52 -6.83
N ALA A 101 20.18 2.02 -6.06
CA ALA A 101 20.07 1.67 -4.64
C ALA A 101 21.08 2.49 -3.83
N ASP A 102 20.71 3.73 -3.54
CA ASP A 102 21.60 4.75 -2.96
C ASP A 102 21.13 5.27 -1.59
N ASP A 103 20.00 4.78 -1.08
CA ASP A 103 19.48 5.08 0.26
C ASP A 103 18.85 3.84 0.92
N MET A 104 18.54 3.91 2.22
CA MET A 104 17.99 2.76 2.96
C MET A 104 16.72 2.18 2.32
N LEU A 105 15.87 3.04 1.76
CA LEU A 105 14.62 2.63 1.09
C LEU A 105 14.92 1.85 -0.20
N THR A 106 15.67 2.45 -1.11
CA THR A 106 15.96 1.91 -2.45
C THR A 106 16.87 0.68 -2.39
N THR A 107 17.80 0.64 -1.44
CA THR A 107 18.66 -0.53 -1.21
C THR A 107 17.87 -1.71 -0.65
N THR A 108 16.99 -1.49 0.32
CA THR A 108 16.20 -2.57 0.93
C THR A 108 15.18 -3.16 -0.07
N ILE A 109 14.50 -2.31 -0.85
CA ILE A 109 13.54 -2.80 -1.86
C ILE A 109 14.23 -3.56 -3.02
N MET A 110 15.46 -3.19 -3.35
CA MET A 110 16.27 -3.91 -4.34
C MET A 110 16.69 -5.29 -3.82
N ALA A 111 17.05 -5.38 -2.53
CA ALA A 111 17.52 -6.62 -1.91
C ALA A 111 16.40 -7.62 -1.58
N THR A 112 15.17 -7.14 -1.32
CA THR A 112 14.09 -8.03 -0.87
C THR A 112 13.54 -8.92 -1.98
N THR A 113 13.27 -10.17 -1.65
CA THR A 113 12.56 -11.13 -2.49
C THR A 113 11.04 -11.05 -2.29
N ALA A 114 10.57 -10.33 -1.27
CA ALA A 114 9.16 -10.16 -0.98
C ALA A 114 8.41 -9.41 -2.10
N PRO A 115 7.10 -9.64 -2.26
CA PRO A 115 6.26 -8.85 -3.15
C PRO A 115 6.37 -7.35 -2.83
N LYS A 116 6.52 -6.55 -3.89
CA LYS A 116 6.71 -5.09 -3.81
C LYS A 116 5.45 -4.35 -4.23
N TYR A 117 5.03 -3.42 -3.39
CA TYR A 117 3.82 -2.63 -3.57
C TYR A 117 4.16 -1.15 -3.62
N LEU A 118 3.70 -0.45 -4.65
CA LEU A 118 3.93 0.99 -4.82
C LEU A 118 2.58 1.72 -4.80
N CYS A 119 2.50 2.78 -4.00
CA CYS A 119 1.36 3.69 -3.96
C CYS A 119 1.81 5.08 -4.48
N PRO A 120 1.78 5.33 -5.79
CA PRO A 120 2.25 6.57 -6.38
C PRO A 120 1.48 7.78 -5.85
N ALA A 121 2.20 8.86 -5.54
CA ALA A 121 1.58 10.14 -5.23
C ALA A 121 2.47 11.30 -5.68
N MET A 122 1.93 12.14 -6.55
CA MET A 122 2.63 13.28 -7.17
C MET A 122 1.63 14.22 -7.85
N ASN A 123 2.12 15.37 -8.31
CA ASN A 123 1.32 16.26 -9.16
C ASN A 123 0.87 15.56 -10.47
N THR A 124 -0.28 15.96 -11.02
CA THR A 124 -0.84 15.38 -12.25
C THR A 124 0.12 15.38 -13.44
N GLU A 125 0.86 16.46 -13.68
CA GLU A 125 1.84 16.54 -14.78
C GLU A 125 3.04 15.62 -14.53
N MET A 126 3.46 15.47 -13.27
CA MET A 126 4.50 14.49 -12.92
C MET A 126 4.03 13.06 -13.13
N TYR A 127 2.77 12.76 -12.81
CA TYR A 127 2.19 11.45 -13.02
C TYR A 127 2.06 11.16 -14.51
N ASN A 128 1.49 12.08 -15.29
CA ASN A 128 1.30 11.96 -16.74
C ASN A 128 2.60 12.06 -17.54
N ASN A 129 3.73 12.43 -16.90
CA ASN A 129 5.01 12.50 -17.57
C ASN A 129 5.36 11.15 -18.23
N PRO A 130 5.76 11.12 -19.52
CA PRO A 130 6.08 9.88 -20.22
C PRO A 130 7.15 9.03 -19.52
N ILE A 131 8.10 9.65 -18.83
CA ILE A 131 9.14 8.95 -18.06
C ILE A 131 8.51 8.21 -16.88
N THR A 132 7.63 8.87 -16.13
CA THR A 132 6.92 8.26 -14.99
C THR A 132 6.06 7.10 -15.48
N GLN A 133 5.26 7.30 -16.53
CA GLN A 133 4.40 6.26 -17.10
C GLN A 133 5.20 5.06 -17.60
N ARG A 134 6.30 5.30 -18.33
CA ARG A 134 7.22 4.23 -18.77
C ARG A 134 7.79 3.46 -17.59
N ASN A 135 8.23 4.15 -16.53
CA ASN A 135 8.82 3.50 -15.36
C ASN A 135 7.77 2.67 -14.61
N LEU A 136 6.55 3.20 -14.42
CA LEU A 136 5.45 2.46 -13.80
C LEU A 136 5.11 1.19 -14.60
N GLU A 137 4.98 1.31 -15.91
CA GLU A 137 4.64 0.16 -16.77
C GLU A 137 5.76 -0.89 -16.79
N GLY A 138 7.01 -0.44 -16.89
CA GLY A 138 8.16 -1.32 -16.78
C GLY A 138 8.22 -2.04 -15.43
N LEU A 139 7.96 -1.34 -14.32
CA LEU A 139 7.89 -1.98 -13.01
C LEU A 139 6.73 -2.99 -12.89
N ARG A 140 5.55 -2.70 -13.47
CA ARG A 140 4.45 -3.68 -13.54
C ARG A 140 4.89 -4.95 -14.26
N SER A 141 5.59 -4.81 -15.40
CA SER A 141 6.11 -5.97 -16.15
C SER A 141 7.16 -6.78 -15.37
N LEU A 142 7.85 -6.16 -14.41
CA LEU A 142 8.81 -6.80 -13.50
C LEU A 142 8.16 -7.38 -12.23
N GLY A 143 6.82 -7.39 -12.15
CA GLY A 143 6.07 -7.98 -11.04
C GLY A 143 5.83 -7.05 -9.85
N TYR A 144 6.07 -5.73 -9.98
CA TYR A 144 5.67 -4.78 -8.95
C TYR A 144 4.14 -4.57 -8.99
N HIS A 145 3.51 -4.61 -7.83
CA HIS A 145 2.11 -4.25 -7.68
C HIS A 145 2.00 -2.74 -7.50
N ILE A 146 1.30 -2.07 -8.42
CA ILE A 146 1.16 -0.62 -8.40
C ILE A 146 -0.31 -0.27 -8.23
N MET A 147 -0.64 0.45 -7.17
CA MET A 147 -1.97 1.01 -6.97
C MET A 147 -2.12 2.27 -7.83
N ASP A 148 -3.24 2.42 -8.53
CA ASP A 148 -3.49 3.66 -9.25
C ASP A 148 -3.80 4.80 -8.27
N PRO A 149 -3.30 6.02 -8.52
CA PRO A 149 -3.58 7.17 -7.67
C PRO A 149 -5.04 7.60 -7.77
N ALA A 150 -5.52 8.26 -6.73
CA ALA A 150 -6.84 8.88 -6.74
C ALA A 150 -6.85 10.18 -7.55
N GLU A 151 -8.04 10.56 -8.01
CA GLU A 151 -8.34 11.89 -8.56
C GLU A 151 -8.88 12.81 -7.46
N GLY A 152 -8.49 14.08 -7.47
CA GLY A 152 -9.06 15.07 -6.59
C GLY A 152 -8.25 16.37 -6.52
N TRP A 153 -8.61 17.25 -5.59
CA TRP A 153 -7.87 18.49 -5.35
C TRP A 153 -6.46 18.20 -4.81
N LEU A 154 -5.45 18.66 -5.54
CA LEU A 154 -4.03 18.48 -5.22
C LEU A 154 -3.48 19.70 -4.47
N ALA A 155 -2.34 19.52 -3.79
CA ALA A 155 -1.68 20.58 -3.03
C ALA A 155 -1.28 21.80 -3.89
N CYS A 156 -1.12 21.62 -5.20
CA CYS A 156 -0.83 22.70 -6.15
C CYS A 156 -2.06 23.51 -6.59
N GLY A 157 -3.26 23.19 -6.08
CA GLY A 157 -4.50 23.92 -6.40
C GLY A 157 -5.19 23.49 -7.71
N ILE A 158 -4.85 22.31 -8.24
CA ILE A 158 -5.45 21.73 -9.45
C ILE A 158 -6.21 20.46 -9.06
N THR A 159 -7.36 20.21 -9.67
CA THR A 159 -8.04 18.91 -9.60
C THR A 159 -7.51 18.01 -10.70
N GLY A 160 -7.03 16.82 -10.33
CA GLY A 160 -6.54 15.84 -11.29
C GLY A 160 -6.06 14.56 -10.62
N VAL A 161 -5.62 13.62 -11.45
CA VAL A 161 -5.05 12.34 -11.03
C VAL A 161 -3.68 12.55 -10.40
N GLY A 162 -3.30 11.73 -9.41
CA GLY A 162 -1.97 11.77 -8.76
C GLY A 162 -2.04 11.92 -7.24
N ARG A 163 -3.23 12.09 -6.68
CA ARG A 163 -3.43 12.12 -5.22
C ARG A 163 -3.21 10.72 -4.65
N LEU A 164 -2.55 10.63 -3.49
CA LEU A 164 -2.47 9.37 -2.76
C LEU A 164 -3.90 8.92 -2.36
N PRO A 165 -4.32 7.67 -2.67
CA PRO A 165 -5.57 7.11 -2.20
C PRO A 165 -5.72 7.22 -0.67
N GLU A 166 -6.94 7.13 -0.17
CA GLU A 166 -7.14 7.20 1.28
C GLU A 166 -6.53 5.99 1.99
N PRO A 167 -5.98 6.15 3.22
CA PRO A 167 -5.28 5.08 3.93
C PRO A 167 -6.07 3.77 4.06
N GLU A 168 -7.39 3.87 4.20
CA GLU A 168 -8.30 2.71 4.21
C GLU A 168 -8.24 1.92 2.91
N ALA A 169 -8.36 2.61 1.76
CA ALA A 169 -8.29 1.99 0.45
C ALA A 169 -6.92 1.34 0.18
N ILE A 170 -5.83 1.96 0.66
CA ILE A 170 -4.48 1.37 0.55
C ILE A 170 -4.40 0.07 1.34
N VAL A 171 -4.86 0.06 2.59
CA VAL A 171 -4.81 -1.12 3.46
C VAL A 171 -5.68 -2.25 2.94
N ASP A 172 -6.88 -1.93 2.42
CA ASP A 172 -7.78 -2.92 1.85
C ASP A 172 -7.22 -3.49 0.53
N TRP A 173 -6.60 -2.65 -0.30
CA TRP A 173 -5.88 -3.10 -1.50
C TRP A 173 -4.70 -4.02 -1.16
N LEU A 174 -3.90 -3.68 -0.14
CA LEU A 174 -2.81 -4.54 0.33
C LEU A 174 -3.34 -5.86 0.86
N GLU A 175 -4.42 -5.85 1.64
CA GLU A 175 -5.01 -7.08 2.18
C GLU A 175 -5.53 -7.98 1.06
N ALA A 176 -6.24 -7.42 0.08
CA ALA A 176 -6.70 -8.17 -1.08
C ALA A 176 -5.55 -8.82 -1.87
N LYS A 177 -4.42 -8.13 -2.03
CA LYS A 177 -3.26 -8.66 -2.77
C LYS A 177 -2.37 -9.62 -1.96
N MET A 178 -2.23 -9.40 -0.65
CA MET A 178 -1.35 -10.20 0.21
C MET A 178 -2.04 -11.43 0.79
N CYS A 179 -3.37 -11.41 0.89
CA CYS A 179 -4.17 -12.48 1.46
C CYS A 179 -5.01 -13.21 0.41
N SER A 180 -4.88 -12.90 -0.88
CA SER A 180 -5.47 -13.71 -1.95
C SER A 180 -4.89 -15.12 -1.90
N THR A 181 -5.75 -16.12 -1.77
CA THR A 181 -5.37 -17.54 -1.85
C THR A 181 -5.90 -18.11 -3.15
N ASN A 182 -5.12 -19.01 -3.77
CA ASN A 182 -5.58 -19.77 -4.93
C ASN A 182 -6.34 -21.05 -4.52
N GLU A 183 -6.76 -21.16 -3.26
CA GLU A 183 -7.40 -22.38 -2.74
C GLU A 183 -8.72 -22.70 -3.45
N LEU A 184 -9.36 -21.68 -4.03
CA LEU A 184 -10.63 -21.78 -4.75
C LEU A 184 -10.44 -21.81 -6.28
N GLU A 185 -9.19 -21.86 -6.76
CA GLU A 185 -8.91 -21.90 -8.19
C GLU A 185 -9.58 -23.13 -8.85
N GLY A 186 -10.33 -22.89 -9.93
CA GLY A 186 -11.11 -23.93 -10.62
C GLY A 186 -12.43 -24.31 -9.95
N THR A 187 -12.82 -23.67 -8.84
CA THR A 187 -14.10 -23.92 -8.16
C THR A 187 -15.17 -22.95 -8.66
N THR A 188 -16.33 -23.46 -9.07
CA THR A 188 -17.49 -22.61 -9.41
C THR A 188 -18.30 -22.29 -8.15
N ILE A 189 -18.44 -21.00 -7.83
CA ILE A 189 -19.12 -20.53 -6.62
C ILE A 189 -20.37 -19.73 -7.01
N LEU A 190 -21.53 -20.14 -6.48
CA LEU A 190 -22.80 -19.39 -6.63
C LEU A 190 -23.07 -18.59 -5.36
N VAL A 191 -23.18 -17.26 -5.49
CA VAL A 191 -23.45 -16.34 -4.37
C VAL A 191 -24.80 -15.66 -4.56
N THR A 192 -25.66 -15.72 -3.53
CA THR A 192 -26.89 -14.92 -3.45
C THR A 192 -26.70 -13.76 -2.48
N ALA A 193 -27.01 -12.54 -2.89
CA ALA A 193 -26.85 -11.35 -2.07
C ALA A 193 -28.07 -10.42 -2.19
N GLY A 194 -28.47 -9.80 -1.08
CA GLY A 194 -29.58 -8.85 -1.03
C GLY A 194 -30.63 -9.18 0.04
N GLY A 195 -31.68 -8.36 0.09
CA GLY A 195 -32.88 -8.64 0.89
C GLY A 195 -33.90 -9.45 0.10
N THR A 196 -34.83 -10.09 0.81
CA THR A 196 -35.98 -10.76 0.22
C THR A 196 -37.19 -9.85 0.25
N GLN A 197 -38.13 -10.08 -0.67
CA GLN A 197 -39.43 -9.40 -0.72
C GLN A 197 -40.52 -10.43 -0.90
N GLU A 198 -41.30 -10.66 0.15
CA GLU A 198 -42.46 -11.57 0.15
C GLU A 198 -43.73 -10.77 -0.06
N SER A 199 -44.43 -11.04 -1.16
CA SER A 199 -45.61 -10.26 -1.56
C SER A 199 -46.81 -10.55 -0.66
N ILE A 200 -47.46 -9.50 -0.14
CA ILE A 200 -48.79 -9.59 0.50
C ILE A 200 -49.88 -9.34 -0.55
N ASP A 201 -49.66 -8.32 -1.37
CA ASP A 201 -50.49 -7.89 -2.49
C ASP A 201 -49.61 -7.15 -3.51
N PRO A 202 -50.14 -6.64 -4.65
CA PRO A 202 -49.33 -5.99 -5.68
C PRO A 202 -48.55 -4.74 -5.23
N VAL A 203 -48.84 -4.17 -4.06
CA VAL A 203 -48.23 -2.93 -3.57
C VAL A 203 -47.40 -3.19 -2.30
N ARG A 204 -47.87 -4.07 -1.41
CA ARG A 204 -47.25 -4.32 -0.11
C ARG A 204 -46.48 -5.63 -0.11
N TYR A 205 -45.30 -5.60 0.49
CA TYR A 205 -44.48 -6.77 0.73
C TYR A 205 -43.87 -6.74 2.13
N ILE A 206 -43.48 -7.91 2.60
CA ILE A 206 -42.65 -8.09 3.79
C ILE A 206 -41.22 -8.27 3.30
N GLY A 207 -40.31 -7.42 3.77
CA GLY A 207 -38.89 -7.51 3.44
C GLY A 207 -38.02 -7.42 4.67
N ASN A 208 -36.72 -7.66 4.48
CA ASN A 208 -35.71 -7.53 5.53
C ASN A 208 -34.78 -6.32 5.25
N ARG A 209 -33.97 -5.94 6.25
CA ARG A 209 -33.02 -4.81 6.17
C ARG A 209 -31.63 -5.21 5.67
N SER A 210 -31.50 -6.34 4.97
CA SER A 210 -30.22 -6.76 4.41
C SER A 210 -29.75 -5.74 3.39
N SER A 211 -28.53 -5.24 3.58
CA SER A 211 -27.87 -4.34 2.63
C SER A 211 -27.22 -5.08 1.47
N GLY A 212 -27.18 -6.41 1.50
CA GLY A 212 -26.47 -7.25 0.53
C GLY A 212 -24.94 -7.15 0.59
N LYS A 213 -24.36 -6.17 1.29
CA LYS A 213 -22.92 -5.87 1.27
C LYS A 213 -22.03 -7.08 1.56
N MET A 214 -22.42 -7.93 2.51
CA MET A 214 -21.68 -9.14 2.82
C MET A 214 -21.65 -10.12 1.65
N GLY A 215 -22.78 -10.36 1.00
CA GLY A 215 -22.85 -11.27 -0.16
C GLY A 215 -22.08 -10.70 -1.36
N TYR A 216 -22.17 -9.39 -1.59
CA TYR A 216 -21.37 -8.74 -2.64
C TYR A 216 -19.86 -8.84 -2.36
N ALA A 217 -19.42 -8.62 -1.12
CA ALA A 217 -18.00 -8.76 -0.76
C ALA A 217 -17.49 -10.20 -0.95
N ILE A 218 -18.32 -11.21 -0.61
CA ILE A 218 -17.97 -12.62 -0.86
C ILE A 218 -17.86 -12.88 -2.36
N ALA A 219 -18.80 -12.39 -3.17
CA ALA A 219 -18.75 -12.55 -4.62
C ALA A 219 -17.50 -11.89 -5.24
N GLU A 220 -17.10 -10.73 -4.74
CA GLU A 220 -15.88 -10.03 -5.18
C GLU A 220 -14.60 -10.78 -4.81
N GLN A 221 -14.54 -11.43 -3.65
CA GLN A 221 -13.38 -12.24 -3.26
C GLN A 221 -13.33 -13.61 -3.96
N ALA A 222 -14.46 -14.10 -4.46
CA ALA A 222 -14.57 -15.39 -5.14
C ALA A 222 -14.32 -15.32 -6.66
N ALA A 223 -14.27 -14.11 -7.23
CA ALA A 223 -14.09 -13.84 -8.66
C ALA A 223 -12.61 -13.63 -9.02
#